data_AF-A1KYN6-F1
#
_entry.id   AF-A1KYN6-F1
#
_cell.length_a   1.000
_cell.length_b   1.000
_cell.length_c   1.000
_cell.angle_alpha   90.00
_cell.angle_beta   90.00
_cell.angle_gamma   90.00
#
_symmetry.space_group_name_H-M   'P 1'
#
loop_
_entity.id
_entity.type
_entity.pdbx_description
1 polymer ?
#
loop_
_entity_poly.entity_id
_entity_poly.type
_entity_poly.pdbx_seq_one_letter_code
_entity_poly.pdbx_strand_id
1 'polypeptide(L)'
;MAHKRITTLAPKRLVKLINGVIYFSAVPFSFSQMAMAEEQFNTSFIHGDDNIAQVASLASGDDILPGKYPFDIYLNGQRIDHREIEFKKESKDSPVAPCLTAVDYQDYGVKLPGDLTTAGAAQCYAL
;
A
#
# COMPACT_ATOMS: atom_id res chain seq x y z
N MET A 1 -11.64 -8.47 75.30
CA MET A 1 -10.54 -7.54 74.93
C MET A 1 -9.88 -8.07 73.66
N ALA A 2 -9.98 -7.35 72.54
CA ALA A 2 -9.33 -7.73 71.27
C ALA A 2 -8.45 -6.56 70.81
N HIS A 3 -7.14 -6.77 70.79
CA HIS A 3 -6.18 -5.76 70.32
C HIS A 3 -6.20 -5.70 68.80
N LYS A 4 -6.74 -4.60 68.25
CA LYS A 4 -6.65 -4.27 66.83
C LYS A 4 -5.24 -3.78 66.53
N ARG A 5 -4.36 -4.65 66.02
CA ARG A 5 -3.03 -4.25 65.52
C ARG A 5 -3.19 -3.49 64.21
N ILE A 6 -3.08 -2.17 64.26
CA ILE A 6 -2.94 -1.32 63.08
C ILE A 6 -1.50 -1.49 62.58
N THR A 7 -1.33 -2.21 61.49
CA THR A 7 -0.03 -2.44 60.85
C THR A 7 0.33 -1.19 60.05
N THR A 8 1.19 -0.34 60.60
CA THR A 8 1.72 0.84 59.91
C THR A 8 2.83 0.40 58.94
N LEU A 9 2.54 0.53 57.65
CA LEU A 9 3.51 0.17 56.60
C LEU A 9 4.61 1.25 56.51
N ALA A 10 5.87 0.86 56.62
CA ALA A 10 6.99 1.80 56.55
C ALA A 10 7.06 2.48 55.16
N PRO A 11 7.32 3.80 55.09
CA PRO A 11 7.23 4.59 53.85
C PRO A 11 8.17 4.09 52.74
N LYS A 12 9.32 3.53 53.11
CA LYS A 12 10.28 2.94 52.14
C LYS A 12 9.77 1.65 51.48
N ARG A 13 8.94 0.87 52.16
CA ARG A 13 8.28 -0.32 51.59
C ARG A 13 7.11 0.08 50.69
N LEU A 14 6.39 1.14 51.05
CA LEU A 14 5.33 1.71 50.21
C LEU A 14 5.89 2.24 48.88
N VAL A 15 6.99 2.99 48.91
CA VAL A 15 7.64 3.53 47.69
C VAL A 15 8.17 2.43 46.78
N LYS A 16 8.76 1.34 47.33
CA LYS A 16 9.21 0.19 46.53
C LYS A 16 8.05 -0.56 45.87
N LEU A 17 6.92 -0.71 46.57
CA LEU A 17 5.71 -1.31 46.01
C LEU A 17 5.09 -0.44 44.92
N ILE A 18 5.02 0.88 45.13
CA ILE A 18 4.53 1.84 44.13
C ILE A 18 5.40 1.79 42.87
N ASN A 19 6.73 1.83 42.99
CA ASN A 19 7.62 1.73 41.84
C ASN A 19 7.49 0.37 41.13
N GLY A 20 7.37 -0.74 41.86
CA GLY A 20 7.15 -2.07 41.27
C GLY A 20 5.84 -2.16 40.47
N VAL A 21 4.76 -1.56 40.97
CA VAL A 21 3.46 -1.48 40.27
C VAL A 21 3.54 -0.60 39.02
N ILE A 22 4.29 0.50 39.06
CA ILE A 22 4.51 1.37 37.89
C ILE A 22 5.30 0.62 36.81
N TYR A 23 6.36 -0.10 37.17
CA TYR A 23 7.12 -0.92 36.21
C TYR A 23 6.27 -2.07 35.63
N PHE A 24 5.44 -2.72 36.43
CA PHE A 24 4.60 -3.84 35.96
C PHE A 24 3.44 -3.39 35.06
N SER A 25 2.93 -2.16 35.24
CA SER A 25 1.83 -1.61 34.44
C SER A 25 2.27 -0.91 33.16
N ALA A 26 3.53 -0.44 33.07
CA ALA A 26 4.04 0.26 31.89
C ALA A 26 4.60 -0.67 30.79
N VAL A 27 5.07 -1.88 31.15
CA VAL A 27 5.65 -2.85 30.20
C VAL A 27 4.64 -3.39 29.16
N PRO A 28 3.37 -3.69 29.50
CA PRO A 28 2.41 -4.19 28.51
C PRO A 28 2.04 -3.16 27.43
N PHE A 29 2.14 -1.87 27.73
CA PHE A 29 1.76 -0.81 26.79
C PHE A 29 2.72 -0.70 25.60
N SER A 30 4.00 -1.03 25.81
CA SER A 30 5.05 -0.99 24.78
C SER A 30 5.00 -2.15 23.78
N PHE A 31 4.14 -3.16 23.99
CA PHE A 31 3.97 -4.31 23.10
C PHE A 31 2.64 -4.30 22.36
N SER A 32 1.95 -3.16 22.30
CA SER A 32 0.76 -3.02 21.46
C SER A 32 1.18 -3.15 20.00
N GLN A 33 0.92 -4.31 19.39
CA GLN A 33 1.09 -4.50 17.96
C GLN A 33 0.15 -3.53 17.25
N MET A 34 0.69 -2.71 16.34
CA MET A 34 -0.16 -1.92 15.45
C MET A 34 -1.04 -2.90 14.66
N ALA A 35 -2.34 -2.88 14.93
CA ALA A 35 -3.30 -3.61 14.12
C ALA A 35 -3.38 -2.91 12.77
N MET A 36 -2.66 -3.43 11.78
CA MET A 36 -2.81 -3.06 10.38
C MET A 36 -4.04 -3.83 9.86
N ALA A 37 -5.15 -3.14 9.66
CA ALA A 37 -6.27 -3.70 8.91
C ALA A 37 -5.93 -3.61 7.42
N GLU A 38 -5.86 -4.74 6.74
CA GLU A 38 -5.77 -4.79 5.27
C GLU A 38 -7.15 -4.49 4.68
N GLU A 39 -7.20 -3.76 3.56
CA GLU A 39 -8.47 -3.56 2.86
C GLU A 39 -9.00 -4.91 2.36
N GLN A 40 -10.31 -5.13 2.43
CA GLN A 40 -10.93 -6.38 1.98
C GLN A 40 -12.22 -6.08 1.24
N PHE A 41 -12.36 -6.66 0.04
CA PHE A 41 -13.58 -6.58 -0.76
C PHE A 41 -14.48 -7.78 -0.48
N ASN A 42 -15.79 -7.53 -0.43
CA ASN A 42 -16.77 -8.61 -0.43
C ASN A 42 -16.90 -9.18 -1.86
N THR A 43 -16.43 -10.40 -2.07
CA THR A 43 -16.40 -11.06 -3.38
C THR A 43 -17.65 -11.89 -3.69
N SER A 44 -18.67 -11.89 -2.82
CA SER A 44 -19.92 -12.66 -3.03
C SER A 44 -20.71 -12.27 -4.28
N PHE A 45 -20.47 -11.06 -4.81
CA PHE A 45 -21.08 -10.56 -6.04
C PHE A 45 -20.23 -10.81 -7.30
N ILE A 46 -19.01 -11.33 -7.13
CA ILE A 46 -18.08 -11.58 -8.23
C ILE A 46 -18.27 -13.01 -8.70
N HIS A 47 -18.67 -13.17 -9.96
CA HIS A 47 -18.86 -14.47 -10.58
C HIS A 47 -17.56 -14.94 -11.25
N GLY A 48 -17.19 -16.21 -11.04
CA GLY A 48 -15.99 -16.83 -11.63
C GLY A 48 -14.76 -16.71 -10.73
N ASP A 49 -14.11 -17.84 -10.46
CA ASP A 49 -13.03 -17.94 -9.47
C ASP A 49 -11.81 -17.07 -9.82
N ASP A 50 -11.48 -16.94 -11.12
CA ASP A 50 -10.37 -16.09 -11.59
C ASP A 50 -10.60 -14.60 -11.28
N ASN A 51 -11.86 -14.15 -11.27
CA ASN A 51 -12.22 -12.75 -10.99
C ASN A 51 -12.08 -12.41 -9.50
N ILE A 52 -12.29 -13.40 -8.62
CA ILE A 52 -12.13 -13.22 -7.16
C ILE A 52 -10.66 -12.93 -6.82
N ALA A 53 -9.73 -13.69 -7.40
CA ALA A 53 -8.30 -13.48 -7.21
C ALA A 53 -7.83 -12.12 -7.71
N GLN A 54 -8.40 -11.65 -8.82
CA GLN A 54 -8.11 -10.32 -9.37
C GLN A 54 -8.62 -9.20 -8.46
N VAL A 55 -9.86 -9.29 -7.95
CA VAL A 55 -10.40 -8.28 -7.03
C VAL A 55 -9.60 -8.21 -5.73
N ALA A 56 -9.09 -9.34 -5.23
CA ALA A 56 -8.19 -9.33 -4.08
C ALA A 56 -6.89 -8.55 -4.36
N SER A 57 -6.38 -8.57 -5.60
CA SER A 57 -5.18 -7.79 -5.95
C SER A 57 -5.39 -6.28 -5.94
N LEU A 58 -6.63 -5.81 -6.13
CA LEU A 58 -6.96 -4.38 -5.98
C LEU A 58 -6.82 -3.94 -4.51
N ALA A 59 -7.08 -4.84 -3.55
CA ALA A 59 -6.98 -4.51 -2.13
C ALA A 59 -5.52 -4.34 -1.67
N SER A 60 -4.58 -4.93 -2.43
CA SER A 60 -3.14 -4.83 -2.16
C SER A 60 -2.47 -3.56 -2.72
N GLY A 61 -3.25 -2.63 -3.28
CA GLY A 61 -2.79 -1.29 -3.63
C GLY A 61 -2.64 -0.97 -5.12
N ASP A 62 -3.08 -1.86 -6.02
CA ASP A 62 -3.23 -1.51 -7.43
C ASP A 62 -4.63 -0.92 -7.68
N ASP A 63 -4.71 0.30 -8.23
CA ASP A 63 -5.99 0.96 -8.52
C ASP A 63 -6.67 0.44 -9.80
N ILE A 64 -5.97 -0.37 -10.59
CA ILE A 64 -6.44 -0.91 -11.87
C ILE A 64 -5.86 -2.30 -12.11
N LEU A 65 -6.68 -3.21 -12.68
CA LEU A 65 -6.23 -4.54 -13.07
C LEU A 65 -5.43 -4.49 -14.39
N PRO A 66 -4.42 -5.35 -14.59
CA PRO A 66 -3.81 -5.54 -15.90
C PRO A 66 -4.85 -5.84 -16.98
N GLY A 67 -4.72 -5.19 -18.14
CA GLY A 67 -5.72 -5.27 -19.19
C GLY A 67 -5.63 -4.10 -20.16
N LYS A 68 -6.57 -4.03 -21.10
CA LYS A 68 -6.63 -2.97 -22.10
C LYS A 68 -7.84 -2.08 -21.87
N TYR A 69 -7.62 -0.78 -21.82
CA TYR A 69 -8.66 0.19 -21.46
C TYR A 69 -8.58 1.43 -22.35
N PRO A 70 -9.72 2.02 -22.76
CA PRO A 70 -9.73 3.30 -23.45
C PRO A 70 -9.41 4.44 -22.47
N PHE A 71 -8.40 5.24 -22.80
CA PHE A 71 -8.02 6.41 -22.02
C PHE A 71 -7.87 7.64 -22.92
N ASP A 72 -8.23 8.80 -22.37
CA ASP A 72 -7.78 10.08 -22.90
C ASP A 72 -6.35 10.35 -22.39
N ILE A 73 -5.46 10.71 -23.31
CA ILE A 73 -4.08 11.05 -22.98
C ILE A 73 -3.94 12.57 -22.93
N TYR A 74 -3.46 13.07 -21.80
CA TYR A 74 -3.21 14.48 -21.59
C TYR A 74 -1.71 14.75 -21.48
N LEU A 75 -1.23 15.77 -22.18
CA LEU A 75 0.13 16.29 -22.04
C LEU A 75 0.05 17.77 -21.70
N ASN A 76 0.69 18.18 -20.61
CA ASN A 76 0.66 19.57 -20.11
C ASN A 76 -0.77 20.11 -19.94
N GLY A 77 -1.71 19.25 -19.52
CA GLY A 77 -3.12 19.61 -19.30
C GLY A 77 -3.98 19.67 -20.57
N GLN A 78 -3.42 19.43 -21.76
CA GLN A 78 -4.16 19.36 -23.01
C GLN A 78 -4.37 17.90 -23.42
N ARG A 79 -5.61 17.54 -23.80
CA ARG A 79 -5.89 16.23 -24.39
C ARG A 79 -5.27 16.15 -25.78
N ILE A 80 -4.37 15.20 -25.97
CA ILE A 80 -3.64 14.99 -27.23
C ILE A 80 -4.09 13.75 -27.98
N ASP A 81 -4.68 12.77 -27.29
CA ASP A 81 -5.11 11.52 -27.91
C ASP A 81 -6.24 10.84 -27.11
N HIS A 82 -6.89 9.85 -27.72
CA HIS A 82 -7.79 8.90 -27.09
C HIS A 82 -7.68 7.54 -27.76
N ARG A 83 -7.18 6.56 -27.01
CA ARG A 83 -6.94 5.22 -27.53
C ARG A 83 -6.98 4.17 -26.43
N GLU A 84 -7.02 2.93 -26.87
CA GLU A 84 -6.79 1.79 -25.98
C GLU A 84 -5.32 1.76 -25.56
N ILE A 85 -5.10 1.68 -24.24
CA ILE A 85 -3.79 1.53 -23.60
C ILE A 85 -3.78 0.22 -22.82
N GLU A 86 -2.72 -0.56 -23.00
CA GLU A 86 -2.47 -1.77 -22.22
C GLU A 86 -1.79 -1.42 -20.90
N PHE A 87 -2.35 -1.90 -19.80
CA PHE A 87 -1.79 -1.82 -18.46
C PHE A 87 -1.26 -3.19 -18.07
N LYS A 88 -0.03 -3.25 -17.58
CA LYS A 88 0.65 -4.50 -17.26
C LYS A 88 1.50 -4.38 -15.99
N LYS A 89 1.85 -5.52 -15.42
CA LYS A 89 2.87 -5.65 -14.38
C LYS A 89 4.17 -6.14 -15.00
N GLU A 90 5.28 -5.51 -14.65
CA GLU A 90 6.61 -5.99 -15.05
C GLU A 90 7.07 -7.17 -14.18
N SER A 91 6.65 -7.22 -12.92
CA SER A 91 6.87 -8.34 -12.00
C SER A 91 5.71 -8.47 -11.01
N LYS A 92 5.69 -9.55 -10.22
CA LYS A 92 4.60 -9.82 -9.26
C LYS A 92 4.37 -8.66 -8.27
N ASP A 93 5.45 -8.01 -7.85
CA ASP A 93 5.45 -6.98 -6.82
C ASP A 93 5.57 -5.56 -7.41
N SER A 94 5.60 -5.42 -8.74
CA SER A 94 5.59 -4.10 -9.39
C SER A 94 4.16 -3.57 -9.49
N PRO A 95 3.95 -2.25 -9.34
CA PRO A 95 2.66 -1.63 -9.59
C PRO A 95 2.22 -1.84 -11.04
N VAL A 96 0.91 -1.86 -11.28
CA VAL A 96 0.36 -1.84 -12.63
C VAL A 96 0.68 -0.50 -13.30
N ALA A 97 1.24 -0.53 -14.50
CA ALA A 97 1.64 0.66 -15.24
C ALA A 97 1.16 0.61 -16.70
N PRO A 98 0.89 1.77 -17.33
CA PRO A 98 0.54 1.83 -18.74
C PRO A 98 1.75 1.46 -19.61
N CYS A 99 1.50 0.78 -20.72
CA CYS A 99 2.49 0.53 -21.75
C CYS A 99 2.41 1.61 -22.83
N LEU A 100 3.38 2.52 -22.80
CA LEU A 100 3.65 3.47 -23.88
C LEU A 100 5.07 3.24 -24.40
N THR A 101 5.24 3.18 -25.71
CA THR A 101 6.54 3.00 -26.35
C THR A 101 7.27 4.32 -26.48
N ALA A 102 8.59 4.26 -26.71
CA ALA A 102 9.37 5.46 -27.01
C ALA A 102 8.82 6.21 -28.24
N VAL A 103 8.24 5.50 -29.21
CA VAL A 103 7.60 6.09 -30.39
C VAL A 103 6.33 6.84 -29.98
N ASP A 104 5.47 6.26 -29.14
CA ASP A 104 4.26 6.95 -28.66
C ASP A 104 4.62 8.28 -27.98
N TYR A 105 5.63 8.29 -27.11
CA TYR A 105 6.10 9.51 -26.47
C TYR A 105 6.64 10.56 -27.46
N GLN A 106 7.40 10.14 -28.47
CA GLN A 106 7.91 11.03 -29.50
C GLN A 106 6.80 11.61 -30.38
N ASP A 107 5.80 10.80 -30.73
CA ASP A 107 4.62 11.23 -31.49
C ASP A 107 3.79 12.27 -30.70
N TYR A 108 3.81 12.18 -29.37
CA TYR A 108 3.24 13.19 -28.47
C TYR A 108 4.16 14.41 -28.25
N GLY A 109 5.34 14.45 -28.87
CA GLY A 109 6.28 15.57 -28.79
C GLY A 109 7.18 15.57 -27.55
N VAL A 110 7.24 14.45 -26.81
CA VAL A 110 8.11 14.30 -25.64
C VAL A 110 9.56 14.06 -26.08
N LYS A 111 10.48 14.85 -25.54
CA LYS A 111 11.92 14.69 -25.79
C LYS A 111 12.46 13.58 -24.90
N LEU A 112 12.87 12.48 -25.51
CA LEU A 112 13.49 11.35 -24.81
C LEU A 112 15.02 11.46 -24.79
N PRO A 113 15.70 10.95 -23.74
CA PRO A 113 17.15 10.80 -23.75
C PRO A 113 17.59 9.72 -24.78
N GLY A 114 18.83 9.83 -25.25
CA GLY A 114 19.30 9.07 -26.43
C GLY A 114 19.30 7.54 -26.26
N ASP A 115 19.43 7.05 -25.03
CA ASP A 115 19.33 5.63 -24.68
C ASP A 115 17.93 5.05 -24.93
N LEU A 116 16.89 5.79 -24.60
CA LEU A 116 15.48 5.43 -24.84
C LEU A 116 15.10 5.48 -26.32
N THR A 117 15.75 6.34 -27.11
CA THR A 117 15.49 6.41 -28.57
C THR A 117 16.06 5.24 -29.38
N THR A 118 17.00 4.49 -28.79
CA THR A 118 17.69 3.36 -29.45
C THR A 118 17.13 2.00 -29.02
N ALA A 119 16.45 1.96 -27.88
CA ALA A 119 15.76 0.76 -27.41
C ALA A 119 14.53 0.48 -28.29
N GLY A 120 14.36 -0.78 -28.67
CA GLY A 120 13.45 -1.19 -29.75
C GLY A 120 12.02 -0.71 -29.57
N ALA A 121 11.33 -0.45 -30.68
CA ALA A 121 9.98 0.12 -30.77
C ALA A 121 8.87 -0.63 -30.02
N ALA A 122 9.16 -1.80 -29.42
CA ALA A 122 8.21 -2.63 -28.69
C ALA A 122 8.35 -2.55 -27.16
N GLN A 123 9.35 -1.83 -26.62
CA GLN A 123 9.54 -1.73 -25.18
C GLN A 123 8.62 -0.67 -24.57
N CYS A 124 7.96 -1.03 -23.47
CA CYS A 124 7.06 -0.14 -22.73
C CYS A 124 7.83 0.67 -21.70
N TYR A 125 7.46 1.94 -21.56
CA TYR A 125 7.95 2.85 -20.55
C TYR A 125 6.78 3.48 -19.81
N ALA A 126 6.94 3.62 -18.50
CA ALA A 126 6.06 4.40 -17.64
C ALA A 126 6.88 5.57 -17.09
N LEU A 127 7.01 6.62 -17.91
CA LEU A 127 7.78 7.84 -17.62
C LEU A 127 7.02 8.82 -16.73
#